data_AF-A0A2U3N4J5-F1
#
_entry.id   AF-A0A2U3N4J5-F1
#
_cell.length_a   1.000
_cell.length_b   1.000
_cell.length_c   1.000
_cell.angle_alpha   90.00
_cell.angle_beta   90.00
_cell.angle_gamma   90.00
#
_symmetry.space_group_name_H-M   'P 1'
#
loop_
_entity.id
_entity.type
_entity.pdbx_description
1 polymer ?
#
loop_
_entity_poly.entity_id
_entity_poly.type
_entity_poly.pdbx_seq_one_letter_code
_entity_poly.pdbx_strand_id
1 'polypeptide(L)'
;MGMNSFYATKPFTEDNFLLNPVNNKYRAYIIGTAKKHGFAPHALAAFINAEAAKKKGGEWDEKSYNQGSKAGGLTQFLPNTWLEMCANQSSLVGQYVSKNPKLSLDAKLNLRFNAELAIDAAAAYAVYNFKISKLPYQNLTEPSSMAKLAYLLHHEGAGGGRQFVQNSFSQERAKALLFSQIQDKKNQLII
;
A
#
# COMPACT_ATOMS: atom_id res chain seq x y z
N MET A 1 37.32 -32.17 12.86
CA MET A 1 35.88 -32.36 12.62
C MET A 1 35.23 -30.98 12.56
N GLY A 2 34.86 -30.53 11.37
CA GLY A 2 34.25 -29.21 11.15
C GLY A 2 32.78 -29.22 11.56
N MET A 3 32.36 -28.28 12.38
CA MET A 3 30.95 -27.96 12.54
C MET A 3 30.51 -27.17 11.32
N ASN A 4 29.84 -27.84 10.38
CA ASN A 4 29.07 -27.14 9.36
C ASN A 4 27.87 -26.49 10.05
N SER A 5 28.04 -25.22 10.40
CA SER A 5 26.93 -24.32 10.71
C SER A 5 26.07 -24.21 9.46
N PHE A 6 24.94 -24.93 9.44
CA PHE A 6 23.85 -24.60 8.54
C PHE A 6 23.30 -23.26 9.00
N TYR A 7 23.81 -22.16 8.43
CA TYR A 7 23.14 -20.87 8.54
C TYR A 7 21.77 -21.02 7.88
N ALA A 8 20.72 -21.22 8.67
CA ALA A 8 19.36 -21.11 8.18
C ALA A 8 19.22 -19.72 7.56
N THR A 9 18.96 -19.65 6.25
CA THR A 9 18.74 -18.38 5.54
C THR A 9 17.65 -17.61 6.27
N LYS A 10 17.96 -16.37 6.68
CA LYS A 10 16.99 -15.51 7.36
C LYS A 10 15.72 -15.41 6.50
N PRO A 11 14.53 -15.76 7.03
CA PRO A 11 13.29 -15.68 6.27
C PRO A 11 12.95 -14.22 5.96
N PHE A 12 12.21 -13.99 4.88
CA PHE A 12 11.72 -12.66 4.45
C PHE A 12 12.81 -11.65 4.09
N THR A 13 13.83 -12.11 3.38
CA THR A 13 14.93 -11.32 2.81
C THR A 13 14.78 -11.12 1.30
N GLU A 14 15.59 -10.25 0.70
CA GLU A 14 15.60 -10.04 -0.75
C GLU A 14 15.91 -11.34 -1.53
N ASP A 15 16.78 -12.19 -0.97
CA ASP A 15 17.23 -13.44 -1.61
C ASP A 15 16.13 -14.50 -1.69
N ASN A 16 15.18 -14.50 -0.75
CA ASN A 16 14.03 -15.41 -0.75
C ASN A 16 12.69 -14.71 -1.06
N PHE A 17 12.76 -13.50 -1.63
CA PHE A 17 11.59 -12.76 -2.09
C PHE A 17 11.16 -13.22 -3.49
N LEU A 18 10.00 -13.89 -3.52
CA LEU A 18 9.35 -14.40 -4.71
C LEU A 18 7.98 -13.74 -4.89
N LEU A 19 7.65 -13.44 -6.14
CA LEU A 19 6.32 -13.04 -6.58
C LEU A 19 5.74 -14.12 -7.49
N ASN A 20 4.44 -14.05 -7.74
CA ASN A 20 3.88 -14.72 -8.91
C ASN A 20 4.68 -14.25 -10.16
N PRO A 21 5.19 -15.15 -11.02
CA PRO A 21 6.04 -14.78 -12.14
C PRO A 21 5.53 -13.62 -13.00
N VAL A 22 4.21 -13.51 -13.21
CA VAL A 22 3.60 -12.41 -13.99
C VAL A 22 3.81 -11.02 -13.37
N ASN A 23 4.09 -10.95 -12.07
CA ASN A 23 4.33 -9.72 -11.31
C ASN A 23 5.84 -9.44 -11.10
N ASN A 24 6.75 -10.28 -11.61
CA ASN A 24 8.20 -10.09 -11.41
C ASN A 24 8.74 -8.77 -11.98
N LYS A 25 8.06 -8.17 -12.96
CA LYS A 25 8.37 -6.82 -13.46
C LYS A 25 8.36 -5.73 -12.37
N TYR A 26 7.66 -5.95 -11.26
CA TYR A 26 7.61 -5.01 -10.13
C TYR A 26 8.63 -5.33 -9.03
N ARG A 27 9.37 -6.44 -9.14
CA ARG A 27 10.22 -6.96 -8.07
C ARG A 27 11.28 -5.96 -7.63
N ALA A 28 11.96 -5.32 -8.58
CA ALA A 28 12.99 -4.32 -8.30
C ALA A 28 12.42 -3.10 -7.55
N TYR A 29 11.26 -2.60 -7.98
CA TYR A 29 10.57 -1.48 -7.31
C TYR A 29 10.20 -1.83 -5.87
N ILE A 30 9.67 -3.04 -5.63
CA ILE A 30 9.30 -3.50 -4.29
C ILE A 30 10.53 -3.60 -3.39
N ILE A 31 11.62 -4.20 -3.86
CA ILE A 31 12.84 -4.34 -3.06
C ILE A 31 13.41 -2.96 -2.70
N GLY A 32 13.59 -2.10 -3.71
CA GLY A 32 14.14 -0.75 -3.49
C GLY A 32 13.27 0.09 -2.54
N THR A 33 11.95 0.03 -2.73
CA THR A 33 10.98 0.73 -1.87
C THR A 33 10.96 0.16 -0.46
N ALA A 34 10.96 -1.17 -0.32
CA ALA A 34 10.95 -1.82 0.98
C ALA A 34 12.19 -1.44 1.80
N LYS A 35 13.36 -1.46 1.16
CA LYS A 35 14.62 -0.98 1.77
C LYS A 35 14.54 0.50 2.17
N LYS A 36 14.03 1.36 1.28
CA LYS A 36 13.89 2.81 1.53
C LYS A 36 12.99 3.13 2.72
N HIS A 37 11.89 2.41 2.89
CA HIS A 37 10.84 2.71 3.88
C HIS A 37 10.83 1.77 5.09
N GLY A 38 11.79 0.84 5.19
CA GLY A 38 11.93 -0.05 6.34
C GLY A 38 10.90 -1.19 6.39
N PHE A 39 10.50 -1.73 5.23
CA PHE A 39 9.67 -2.93 5.13
C PHE A 39 10.52 -4.16 4.80
N ALA A 40 10.03 -5.34 5.18
CA ALA A 40 10.39 -6.56 4.47
C ALA A 40 9.72 -6.55 3.08
N PRO A 41 10.39 -6.97 2.00
CA PRO A 41 9.83 -6.94 0.64
C PRO A 41 8.54 -7.77 0.55
N HIS A 42 8.44 -8.89 1.28
CA HIS A 42 7.21 -9.70 1.36
C HIS A 42 6.05 -8.95 2.01
N ALA A 43 6.30 -8.11 3.02
CA ALA A 43 5.25 -7.32 3.67
C ALA A 43 4.68 -6.27 2.71
N LEU A 44 5.58 -5.55 2.02
CA LEU A 44 5.17 -4.54 1.04
C LEU A 44 4.44 -5.20 -0.14
N ALA A 45 4.94 -6.33 -0.65
CA ALA A 45 4.27 -7.08 -1.70
C ALA A 45 2.90 -7.61 -1.27
N ALA A 46 2.75 -8.08 -0.04
CA ALA A 46 1.47 -8.55 0.49
C ALA A 46 0.46 -7.40 0.60
N PHE A 47 0.91 -6.22 1.03
CA PHE A 47 0.08 -5.01 1.06
C PHE A 47 -0.36 -4.60 -0.35
N ILE A 48 0.58 -4.48 -1.30
CA ILE A 48 0.26 -4.18 -2.71
C ILE A 48 -0.70 -5.23 -3.28
N ASN A 49 -0.46 -6.51 -2.99
CA ASN A 49 -1.33 -7.59 -3.45
C ASN A 49 -2.74 -7.48 -2.86
N ALA A 50 -2.90 -6.97 -1.64
CA ALA A 50 -4.23 -6.77 -1.05
C ALA A 50 -4.99 -5.66 -1.78
N GLU A 51 -4.32 -4.56 -2.13
CA GLU A 51 -4.91 -3.41 -2.83
C GLU A 51 -5.17 -3.65 -4.32
N ALA A 52 -4.21 -4.29 -5.00
CA ALA A 52 -4.22 -4.35 -6.46
C ALA A 52 -5.42 -5.13 -6.99
N ALA A 53 -6.13 -4.56 -7.96
CA ALA A 53 -7.00 -5.35 -8.81
C ALA A 53 -6.15 -6.37 -9.60
N LYS A 54 -6.70 -7.56 -9.85
CA LYS A 54 -6.01 -8.62 -10.58
C LYS A 54 -6.68 -8.86 -11.92
N LYS A 55 -5.88 -8.99 -12.97
CA LYS A 55 -6.31 -9.55 -14.25
C LYS A 55 -6.41 -11.08 -14.15
N LYS A 56 -6.93 -11.71 -15.21
CA LYS A 56 -6.87 -13.16 -15.37
C LYS A 56 -5.41 -13.63 -15.24
N GLY A 57 -5.17 -14.65 -14.41
CA GLY A 57 -3.82 -15.17 -14.13
C GLY A 57 -3.09 -14.51 -12.96
N GLY A 58 -3.71 -13.55 -12.26
CA GLY A 58 -3.17 -12.98 -11.03
C GLY A 58 -2.16 -11.84 -11.24
N GLU A 59 -2.04 -11.33 -12.48
CA GLU A 59 -1.27 -10.12 -12.76
C GLU A 59 -1.95 -8.92 -12.11
N TRP A 60 -1.19 -8.10 -11.39
CA TRP A 60 -1.69 -6.85 -10.85
C TRP A 60 -1.92 -5.82 -11.96
N ASP A 61 -3.09 -5.21 -11.94
CA ASP A 61 -3.50 -4.23 -12.94
C ASP A 61 -3.13 -2.81 -12.52
N GLU A 62 -2.01 -2.31 -13.06
CA GLU A 62 -1.57 -0.93 -12.83
C GLU A 62 -2.50 0.13 -13.41
N LYS A 63 -3.44 -0.25 -14.28
CA LYS A 63 -4.44 0.64 -14.87
C LYS A 63 -5.81 0.51 -14.21
N SER A 64 -5.91 -0.27 -13.12
CA SER A 64 -7.18 -0.43 -12.44
C SER A 64 -7.72 0.90 -11.95
N TYR A 65 -9.04 1.07 -12.08
CA TYR A 65 -9.70 2.32 -11.76
C TYR A 65 -11.13 2.07 -11.31
N ASN A 66 -11.49 2.61 -10.16
CA ASN A 66 -12.84 2.52 -9.61
C ASN A 66 -13.66 3.74 -10.06
N GLN A 67 -14.76 3.52 -10.76
CA GLN A 67 -15.60 4.61 -11.29
C GLN A 67 -16.34 5.39 -10.22
N GLY A 68 -16.68 4.77 -9.08
CA GLY A 68 -17.37 5.41 -7.97
C GLY A 68 -16.43 6.26 -7.12
N SER A 69 -15.42 5.62 -6.52
CA SER A 69 -14.49 6.29 -5.61
C SER A 69 -13.37 7.07 -6.31
N LYS A 70 -13.17 6.85 -7.61
CA LYS A 70 -12.06 7.40 -8.41
C LYS A 70 -10.68 6.92 -7.95
N ALA A 71 -10.62 5.87 -7.13
CA ALA A 71 -9.39 5.17 -6.76
C ALA A 71 -8.71 4.59 -8.00
N GLY A 72 -7.38 4.62 -8.07
CA GLY A 72 -6.67 4.09 -9.23
C GLY A 72 -5.25 3.60 -8.98
N GLY A 73 -4.77 2.77 -9.91
CA GLY A 73 -3.42 2.21 -9.89
C GLY A 73 -3.28 0.98 -9.00
N LEU A 74 -2.05 0.45 -8.92
CA LEU A 74 -1.71 -0.76 -8.17
C LEU A 74 -2.11 -0.72 -6.68
N THR A 75 -2.24 0.48 -6.12
CA THR A 75 -2.45 0.69 -4.68
C THR A 75 -3.70 1.52 -4.40
N GLN A 76 -4.61 1.59 -5.37
CA GLN A 76 -5.98 2.15 -5.25
C GLN A 76 -6.09 3.48 -4.48
N PHE A 77 -5.14 4.41 -4.71
CA PHE A 77 -5.21 5.72 -4.08
C PHE A 77 -6.41 6.52 -4.56
N LEU A 78 -7.16 7.08 -3.61
CA LEU A 78 -8.15 8.12 -3.86
C LEU A 78 -7.48 9.41 -4.35
N PRO A 79 -8.18 10.25 -5.14
CA PRO A 79 -7.60 11.49 -5.68
C PRO A 79 -6.97 12.40 -4.62
N ASN A 80 -7.69 12.68 -3.52
CA ASN A 80 -7.21 13.60 -2.50
C ASN A 80 -5.96 13.05 -1.79
N THR A 81 -6.00 11.79 -1.38
CA THR A 81 -4.85 11.12 -0.75
C THR A 81 -3.65 11.05 -1.69
N TRP A 82 -3.87 10.83 -2.99
CA TRP A 82 -2.80 10.86 -3.98
C TRP A 82 -2.15 12.25 -4.09
N LEU A 83 -2.95 13.32 -4.06
CA LEU A 83 -2.44 14.69 -4.12
C LEU A 83 -1.65 15.06 -2.85
N GLU A 84 -2.04 14.55 -1.69
CA GLU A 84 -1.24 14.65 -0.47
C GLU A 84 0.12 13.95 -0.65
N MET A 85 0.15 12.77 -1.28
CA MET A 85 1.40 12.10 -1.62
C MET A 85 2.23 12.88 -2.64
N CYS A 86 1.61 13.55 -3.62
CA CYS A 86 2.29 14.46 -4.54
C CYS A 86 2.94 15.67 -3.83
N ALA A 87 2.50 16.03 -2.63
CA ALA A 87 3.13 17.06 -1.80
C ALA A 87 4.20 16.47 -0.85
N ASN A 88 4.14 15.18 -0.55
CA ASN A 88 5.01 14.52 0.42
C ASN A 88 6.38 14.14 -0.18
N GLN A 89 7.43 14.90 0.15
CA GLN A 89 8.81 14.68 -0.34
C GLN A 89 9.45 13.36 0.12
N SER A 90 8.85 12.64 1.09
CA SER A 90 9.30 11.28 1.44
C SER A 90 8.95 10.26 0.35
N SER A 91 7.96 10.57 -0.49
CA SER A 91 7.56 9.75 -1.63
C SER A 91 8.25 10.16 -2.92
N LEU A 92 8.48 9.20 -3.83
CA LEU A 92 9.01 9.43 -5.16
C LEU A 92 8.07 10.30 -5.99
N VAL A 93 6.75 10.14 -5.87
CA VAL A 93 5.81 11.04 -6.57
C VAL A 93 5.94 12.48 -6.08
N GLY A 94 6.11 12.70 -4.76
CA GLY A 94 6.33 14.04 -4.23
C GLY A 94 7.64 14.67 -4.72
N GLN A 95 8.71 13.87 -4.79
CA GLN A 95 10.00 14.29 -5.35
C GLN A 95 9.92 14.57 -6.87
N TYR A 96 9.13 13.79 -7.59
CA TYR A 96 8.90 13.98 -9.01
C TYR A 96 8.11 15.27 -9.26
N VAL A 97 7.03 15.50 -8.51
CA VAL A 97 6.18 16.69 -8.66
C VAL A 97 6.91 17.96 -8.26
N SER A 98 7.76 17.95 -7.21
CA SER A 98 8.56 19.13 -6.83
C SER A 98 9.55 19.55 -7.91
N LYS A 99 10.10 18.57 -8.66
CA LYS A 99 10.97 18.83 -9.82
C LYS A 99 10.20 19.24 -11.08
N ASN A 100 8.87 19.05 -11.10
CA ASN A 100 8.01 19.32 -12.25
C ASN A 100 6.82 20.23 -11.86
N PRO A 101 7.07 21.48 -11.44
CA PRO A 101 6.03 22.34 -10.84
C PRO A 101 4.89 22.73 -11.81
N LYS A 102 5.09 22.56 -13.13
CA LYS A 102 4.10 22.88 -14.17
C LYS A 102 3.11 21.76 -14.47
N LEU A 103 3.20 20.60 -13.79
CA LEU A 103 2.24 19.52 -13.98
C LEU A 103 0.82 19.97 -13.65
N SER A 104 -0.09 19.75 -14.59
CA SER A 104 -1.53 19.95 -14.36
C SER A 104 -2.05 19.01 -13.28
N LEU A 105 -3.23 19.32 -12.74
CA LEU A 105 -3.90 18.46 -11.76
C LEU A 105 -4.08 17.02 -12.30
N ASP A 106 -4.58 16.90 -13.53
CA ASP A 106 -4.80 15.60 -14.17
C ASP A 106 -3.48 14.85 -14.40
N ALA A 107 -2.41 15.56 -14.78
CA ALA A 107 -1.11 14.95 -14.93
C ALA A 107 -0.61 14.39 -13.59
N LYS A 108 -0.75 15.14 -12.49
CA LYS A 108 -0.43 14.63 -11.13
C LYS A 108 -1.26 13.41 -10.80
N LEU A 109 -2.58 13.47 -11.01
CA LEU A 109 -3.50 12.37 -10.77
C LEU A 109 -3.12 11.11 -11.56
N ASN A 110 -2.72 11.24 -12.82
CA ASN A 110 -2.34 10.13 -13.68
C ASN A 110 -1.02 9.45 -13.28
N LEU A 111 -0.18 10.09 -12.47
CA LEU A 111 1.05 9.46 -11.95
C LEU A 111 0.76 8.22 -11.09
N ARG A 112 -0.46 8.06 -10.55
CA ARG A 112 -0.85 6.85 -9.77
C ARG A 112 -0.88 5.58 -10.61
N PHE A 113 -0.92 5.70 -11.93
CA PHE A 113 -0.87 4.58 -12.86
C PHE A 113 0.56 4.21 -13.30
N ASN A 114 1.57 4.89 -12.75
CA ASN A 114 2.96 4.47 -12.84
C ASN A 114 3.26 3.55 -11.65
N ALA A 115 3.65 2.31 -11.94
CA ALA A 115 3.84 1.27 -10.93
C ALA A 115 4.88 1.64 -9.87
N GLU A 116 6.03 2.19 -10.26
CA GLU A 116 7.10 2.56 -9.33
C GLU A 116 6.65 3.67 -8.38
N LEU A 117 6.04 4.72 -8.92
CA LEU A 117 5.53 5.85 -8.12
C LEU A 117 4.42 5.40 -7.16
N ALA A 118 3.51 4.53 -7.61
CA ALA A 118 2.42 4.03 -6.79
C ALA A 118 2.93 3.13 -5.65
N ILE A 119 3.85 2.21 -5.93
CA ILE A 119 4.46 1.32 -4.94
C ILE A 119 5.19 2.12 -3.86
N ASP A 120 6.00 3.11 -4.26
CA ASP A 120 6.70 3.95 -3.30
C ASP A 120 5.74 4.84 -2.50
N ALA A 121 4.74 5.44 -3.14
CA ALA A 121 3.74 6.24 -2.45
C ALA A 121 2.97 5.42 -1.41
N ALA A 122 2.63 4.16 -1.69
CA ALA A 122 1.95 3.29 -0.72
C ALA A 122 2.81 3.01 0.51
N ALA A 123 4.09 2.71 0.32
CA ALA A 123 5.02 2.52 1.44
C ALA A 123 5.23 3.82 2.25
N ALA A 124 5.42 4.96 1.57
CA ALA A 124 5.57 6.26 2.20
C ALA A 124 4.32 6.65 3.00
N TYR A 125 3.13 6.41 2.45
CA TYR A 125 1.86 6.68 3.11
C TYR A 125 1.65 5.77 4.32
N ALA A 126 2.00 4.49 4.22
CA ALA A 126 1.96 3.57 5.35
C ALA A 126 2.86 4.04 6.50
N VAL A 127 4.12 4.42 6.23
CA VAL A 127 5.05 4.95 7.24
C VAL A 127 4.53 6.25 7.86
N TYR A 128 3.96 7.14 7.05
CA TYR A 128 3.32 8.36 7.55
C TYR A 128 2.19 8.02 8.53
N ASN A 129 1.27 7.14 8.14
CA ASN A 129 0.15 6.71 8.98
C ASN A 129 0.59 5.95 10.23
N PHE A 130 1.64 5.12 10.16
CA PHE A 130 2.23 4.47 11.34
C PHE A 130 2.59 5.51 12.40
N LYS A 131 3.28 6.58 12.00
CA LYS A 131 3.70 7.66 12.90
C LYS A 131 2.50 8.42 13.48
N ILE A 132 1.58 8.87 12.63
CA ILE A 132 0.48 9.75 13.08
C ILE A 132 -0.67 9.00 13.76
N SER A 133 -0.79 7.68 13.57
CA SER A 133 -1.79 6.85 14.27
C SER A 133 -1.50 6.70 15.76
N LYS A 134 -0.25 6.92 16.18
CA LYS A 134 0.22 6.73 17.58
C LYS A 134 -0.06 5.31 18.11
N LEU A 135 -0.15 4.33 17.22
CA LEU A 135 -0.13 2.90 17.56
C LEU A 135 1.31 2.45 17.77
N PRO A 136 1.57 1.45 18.63
CA PRO A 136 2.93 0.96 18.91
C PRO A 136 3.44 0.02 17.80
N TYR A 137 3.47 0.51 16.55
CA TYR A 137 3.82 -0.30 15.38
C TYR A 137 5.26 -0.81 15.40
N GLN A 138 6.15 -0.16 16.15
CA GLN A 138 7.54 -0.60 16.34
C GLN A 138 7.65 -1.96 17.04
N ASN A 139 6.59 -2.39 17.75
CA ASN A 139 6.51 -3.70 18.38
C ASN A 139 6.12 -4.81 17.39
N LEU A 140 5.76 -4.46 16.14
CA LEU A 140 5.41 -5.44 15.11
C LEU A 140 6.68 -5.97 14.44
N THR A 141 7.14 -7.13 14.90
CA THR A 141 8.33 -7.80 14.35
C THR A 141 8.00 -8.67 13.13
N GLU A 142 6.74 -9.12 13.02
CA GLU A 142 6.30 -10.00 11.94
C GLU A 142 5.95 -9.23 10.66
N PRO A 143 6.54 -9.57 9.50
CA PRO A 143 6.22 -8.95 8.22
C PRO A 143 4.72 -8.94 7.89
N SER A 144 4.01 -10.02 8.24
CA SER A 144 2.56 -10.11 8.01
C SER A 144 1.77 -9.10 8.84
N SER A 145 2.20 -8.82 10.07
CA SER A 145 1.57 -7.81 10.94
C SER A 145 1.80 -6.40 10.41
N MET A 146 3.01 -6.11 9.90
CA MET A 146 3.30 -4.85 9.22
C MET A 146 2.43 -4.64 7.97
N ALA A 147 2.24 -5.69 7.16
CA ALA A 147 1.37 -5.63 5.98
C ALA A 147 -0.10 -5.37 6.36
N LYS A 148 -0.61 -6.07 7.38
CA LYS A 148 -1.99 -5.87 7.88
C LYS A 148 -2.21 -4.47 8.42
N LEU A 149 -1.25 -3.92 9.18
CA LEU A 149 -1.35 -2.56 9.69
C LEU A 149 -1.28 -1.53 8.55
N ALA A 150 -0.40 -1.74 7.57
CA ALA A 150 -0.33 -0.87 6.39
C ALA A 150 -1.66 -0.83 5.64
N TYR A 151 -2.25 -2.00 5.37
CA TYR A 151 -3.55 -2.13 4.73
C TYR A 151 -4.67 -1.46 5.54
N LEU A 152 -4.77 -1.73 6.85
CA LEU A 152 -5.78 -1.11 7.71
C LEU A 152 -5.72 0.41 7.67
N LEU A 153 -4.52 0.98 7.83
CA LEU A 153 -4.35 2.42 7.87
C LEU A 153 -4.44 3.06 6.48
N HIS A 154 -4.23 2.30 5.40
CA HIS A 154 -4.49 2.77 4.05
C HIS A 154 -5.98 3.04 3.85
N HIS A 155 -6.84 2.09 4.26
CA HIS A 155 -8.29 2.20 4.12
C HIS A 155 -8.95 3.17 5.11
N GLU A 156 -8.58 3.08 6.39
CA GLU A 156 -9.25 3.84 7.45
C GLU A 156 -8.60 5.20 7.74
N GLY A 157 -7.42 5.45 7.16
CA GLY A 157 -6.52 6.49 7.62
C GLY A 157 -6.00 6.22 9.04
N ALA A 158 -5.13 7.10 9.51
CA ALA A 158 -4.51 6.93 10.82
C ALA A 158 -5.49 6.98 12.00
N GLY A 159 -6.47 7.88 11.95
CA GLY A 159 -7.47 8.04 13.01
C GLY A 159 -8.44 6.87 13.08
N GLY A 160 -9.02 6.47 11.94
CA GLY A 160 -9.95 5.36 11.88
C GLY A 160 -9.27 4.03 12.24
N GLY A 161 -8.07 3.78 11.72
CA GLY A 161 -7.33 2.56 12.07
C GLY A 161 -6.95 2.49 13.55
N ARG A 162 -6.63 3.63 14.18
CA ARG A 162 -6.41 3.68 15.63
C ARG A 162 -7.67 3.32 16.41
N GLN A 163 -8.81 3.89 16.04
CA GLN A 163 -10.09 3.60 16.69
C GLN A 163 -10.48 2.13 16.53
N PHE A 164 -10.24 1.55 15.35
CA PHE A 164 -10.46 0.13 15.11
C PHE A 164 -9.60 -0.75 16.04
N VAL A 165 -8.29 -0.52 16.10
CA VAL A 165 -7.37 -1.30 16.94
C VAL A 165 -7.70 -1.17 18.44
N GLN A 166 -8.17 0.00 18.86
CA GLN A 166 -8.54 0.28 20.25
C GLN A 166 -9.99 -0.11 20.59
N ASN A 167 -10.73 -0.69 19.65
CA ASN A 167 -12.14 -1.01 19.78
C ASN A 167 -12.99 0.19 20.27
N SER A 168 -12.74 1.36 19.71
CA SER A 168 -13.34 2.64 20.14
C SER A 168 -14.16 3.33 19.04
N PHE A 169 -14.58 2.59 18.00
CA PHE A 169 -15.58 3.10 17.07
C PHE A 169 -16.92 3.31 17.77
N SER A 170 -17.58 4.44 17.46
CA SER A 170 -18.99 4.61 17.83
C SER A 170 -19.85 3.66 17.00
N GLN A 171 -21.02 3.28 17.52
CA GLN A 171 -21.95 2.42 16.78
C GLN A 171 -22.38 3.07 15.46
N GLU A 172 -22.56 4.40 15.45
CA GLU A 172 -22.90 5.18 14.26
C GLU A 172 -21.78 5.09 13.21
N ARG A 173 -20.52 5.20 13.64
CA ARG A 173 -19.36 5.08 12.74
C ARG A 173 -19.24 3.65 12.19
N ALA A 174 -19.37 2.64 13.04
CA ALA A 174 -19.32 1.24 12.62
C ALA A 174 -20.44 0.92 11.62
N LYS A 175 -21.66 1.42 11.87
CA LYS A 175 -22.80 1.30 10.96
C LYS A 175 -22.52 1.98 9.61
N ALA A 176 -22.02 3.21 9.60
CA ALA A 176 -21.69 3.94 8.38
C ALA A 176 -20.64 3.21 7.53
N LEU A 177 -19.58 2.70 8.16
CA LEU A 177 -18.52 1.92 7.50
C LEU A 177 -19.09 0.63 6.88
N LEU A 178 -19.93 -0.10 7.62
CA LEU A 178 -20.56 -1.32 7.11
C LEU A 178 -21.43 -1.05 5.88
N PHE A 179 -22.24 0.02 5.89
CA PHE A 179 -23.07 0.38 4.75
C PHE A 179 -22.25 0.75 3.52
N SER A 180 -21.17 1.53 3.70
CA SER A 180 -20.26 1.87 2.61
C SER A 180 -19.68 0.60 1.97
N GLN A 181 -19.20 -0.35 2.78
CA GLN A 181 -18.59 -1.58 2.29
C GLN A 181 -19.60 -2.52 1.60
N ILE A 182 -20.85 -2.57 2.05
CA ILE A 182 -21.90 -3.40 1.41
C ILE A 182 -22.42 -2.75 0.13
N GLN A 183 -22.60 -1.42 0.09
CA GLN A 183 -23.04 -0.72 -1.12
C GLN A 183 -21.99 -0.76 -2.23
N ASP A 184 -20.71 -0.59 -1.90
CA ASP A 184 -19.63 -0.72 -2.87
C ASP A 184 -19.56 -2.13 -3.49
N LYS A 185 -19.86 -3.18 -2.71
CA LYS A 185 -19.94 -4.56 -3.24
C LYS A 185 -21.10 -4.78 -4.21
N LYS A 186 -22.25 -4.12 -4.03
CA LYS A 186 -23.37 -4.20 -5.00
C LYS A 186 -23.01 -3.54 -6.33
N ASN A 187 -22.25 -2.44 -6.30
CA ASN A 187 -21.80 -1.76 -7.52
C ASN A 187 -20.62 -2.47 -8.24
N GLN A 188 -20.02 -3.49 -7.62
CA GLN A 188 -19.01 -4.35 -8.25
C GLN A 188 -19.60 -5.64 -8.87
N LEU A 189 -20.88 -5.94 -8.64
CA LEU A 189 -21.62 -7.05 -9.23
C LEU A 189 -22.48 -6.55 -10.40
N ILE A 190 -21.83 -6.00 -11.43
CA ILE A 190 -22.42 -5.93 -12.76
C ILE A 190 -21.46 -6.71 -13.66
N ILE A 191 -21.80 -7.99 -13.84
CA ILE A 191 -21.22 -8.89 -14.84
C ILE A 191 -22.03 -8.70 -16.12
#